data_AF-A0A316EAW7-F1
#
_entry.id   AF-A0A316EAW7-F1
#
_cell.length_a   1.000
_cell.length_b   1.000
_cell.length_c   1.000
_cell.angle_alpha   90.00
_cell.angle_beta   90.00
_cell.angle_gamma   90.00
#
_symmetry.space_group_name_H-M   'P 1'
#
loop_
_entity.id
_entity.type
_entity.pdbx_description
1 polymer ?
#
loop_
_entity_poly.entity_id
_entity_poly.type
_entity_poly.pdbx_seq_one_letter_code
_entity_poly.pdbx_strand_id
1 'polypeptide(L)'
;MKLTINNLGKIDHSELELNELTLLVGDNNAGKTYITYSIYGLLNNWKDFINYNSFGLIETKLKRNGQITLNKEDIIVLVTESIVSESEKFQERIKDLFNDKEGQFSNAKVKLEFDKPTDFKNSERKVQIGKSIVIEGKLQDNSLSISYTKQGDNELDDRLFKRVIGDIFSSLVFDDIFPEPVIITAERLGISLFYKELDEKRTSLIDGLQKLEKDEDIHPFELLMSMTAYYATPIRDHISFTRNIEKIKKYTSNIDTSYSMEIIKDILGADFKKDNKQDIRFYTKNKKNNKFDIPLYLASSSARCIVDIYFYLNHQAKEGDILIIDEPESHLTLKNQRLMAKLLVSLINSKIKVFITTHSDFLIKELNNLILLSNSFEGKDSWLNKNKKSYSEKDKIEFKKVSVYQAKDGKLENLVVTNKGIEIPFFDEEINHLFSIASDLDYLID
;
A
#
# COMPACT_ATOMS: atom_id res chain seq x y z
N MET A 1 2.98 11.21 -10.13
CA MET A 1 2.19 11.78 -9.00
C MET A 1 3.19 12.24 -7.96
N LYS A 2 3.22 13.54 -7.68
CA LYS A 2 4.14 14.20 -6.78
C LYS A 2 3.43 14.60 -5.49
N LEU A 3 4.06 14.30 -4.35
CA LEU A 3 3.62 14.69 -3.02
C LEU A 3 4.64 15.65 -2.44
N THR A 4 4.16 16.73 -1.84
CA THR A 4 4.98 17.63 -1.03
C THR A 4 4.44 17.64 0.40
N ILE A 5 5.30 17.40 1.37
CA ILE A 5 4.95 17.40 2.80
C ILE A 5 5.81 18.47 3.48
N ASN A 6 5.20 19.32 4.29
CA ASN A 6 5.87 20.36 5.06
C ASN A 6 5.49 20.26 6.53
N ASN A 7 6.44 20.55 7.43
CA ASN A 7 6.25 20.65 8.88
C ASN A 7 5.55 19.43 9.51
N LEU A 8 5.94 18.21 9.12
CA LEU A 8 5.39 16.98 9.67
C LEU A 8 6.41 16.28 10.57
N GLY A 9 6.31 16.53 11.87
CA GLY A 9 7.22 15.95 12.86
C GLY A 9 8.66 16.39 12.61
N LYS A 10 9.50 15.45 12.19
CA LYS A 10 10.90 15.73 11.84
C LYS A 10 11.11 16.19 10.40
N ILE A 11 10.07 16.14 9.58
CA ILE A 11 10.14 16.55 8.18
C ILE A 11 9.81 18.03 8.10
N ASP A 12 10.82 18.86 7.81
CA ASP A 12 10.65 20.28 7.52
C ASP A 12 10.01 20.46 6.15
N HIS A 13 10.58 19.80 5.15
CA HIS A 13 10.13 19.84 3.77
C HIS A 13 10.58 18.59 3.00
N SER A 14 9.65 17.89 2.36
CA SER A 14 9.96 16.75 1.50
C SER A 14 9.14 16.79 0.24
N GLU A 15 9.77 16.49 -0.90
CA GLU A 15 9.12 16.25 -2.18
C GLU A 15 9.47 14.85 -2.66
N LEU A 16 8.47 14.11 -3.12
CA LEU A 16 8.68 12.80 -3.74
C LEU A 16 7.64 12.54 -4.84
N GLU A 17 8.06 11.81 -5.85
CA GLU A 17 7.20 11.28 -6.89
C GLU A 17 7.12 9.75 -6.79
N LEU A 18 5.89 9.22 -6.81
CA LEU A 18 5.63 7.78 -6.82
C LEU A 18 5.90 7.20 -8.20
N ASN A 19 6.82 6.25 -8.26
CA ASN A 19 7.15 5.43 -9.41
C ASN A 19 6.62 3.99 -9.22
N GLU A 20 6.86 3.09 -10.17
CA GLU A 20 6.47 1.67 -10.06
C GLU A 20 7.16 0.99 -8.86
N LEU A 21 8.43 1.29 -8.63
CA LEU A 21 9.14 1.02 -7.38
C LEU A 21 9.62 2.33 -6.77
N THR A 22 9.15 2.64 -5.57
CA THR A 22 9.63 3.79 -4.81
C THR A 22 10.28 3.29 -3.52
N LEU A 23 11.55 3.65 -3.30
CA LEU A 23 12.30 3.29 -2.11
C LEU A 23 12.57 4.52 -1.25
N LEU A 24 12.38 4.36 0.06
CA LEU A 24 12.76 5.35 1.06
C LEU A 24 13.82 4.77 1.99
N VAL A 25 15.02 5.34 1.94
CA VAL A 25 16.19 4.94 2.73
C VAL A 25 16.61 6.05 3.69
N GLY A 26 17.55 5.76 4.59
CA GLY A 26 18.09 6.73 5.56
C GLY A 26 17.96 6.23 6.99
N ASP A 27 18.57 6.93 7.94
CA ASP A 27 18.74 6.44 9.31
C ASP A 27 17.43 6.27 10.10
N ASN A 28 17.54 5.53 11.20
CA ASN A 28 16.46 5.44 12.17
C ASN A 28 16.08 6.84 12.63
N ASN A 29 14.78 7.06 12.80
CA ASN A 29 14.26 8.32 13.32
C ASN A 29 14.48 9.54 12.37
N ALA A 30 14.78 9.32 11.08
CA ALA A 30 14.88 10.36 10.04
C ALA A 30 13.53 10.83 9.46
N GLY A 31 12.40 10.27 9.92
CA GLY A 31 11.06 10.64 9.47
C GLY A 31 10.45 9.74 8.39
N LYS A 32 11.07 8.59 8.08
CA LYS A 32 10.56 7.63 7.06
C LYS A 32 9.12 7.19 7.32
N THR A 33 8.81 6.78 8.55
CA THR A 33 7.44 6.38 8.94
C THR A 33 6.42 7.50 8.73
N TYR A 34 6.79 8.76 8.97
CA TYR A 34 5.89 9.89 8.74
C TYR A 34 5.57 10.06 7.26
N ILE A 35 6.56 9.91 6.39
CA ILE A 35 6.36 9.97 4.94
C ILE A 35 5.51 8.78 4.47
N THR A 36 5.88 7.56 4.87
CA THR A 36 5.15 6.33 4.51
C THR A 36 3.68 6.42 4.89
N TYR A 37 3.38 6.85 6.13
CA TYR A 37 2.01 6.95 6.62
C TYR A 37 1.26 8.08 5.93
N SER A 38 1.92 9.19 5.60
CA SER A 38 1.30 10.29 4.83
C SER A 38 0.93 9.87 3.41
N ILE A 39 1.79 9.12 2.72
CA ILE A 39 1.49 8.55 1.40
C ILE A 39 0.28 7.63 1.50
N TYR A 40 0.28 6.68 2.45
CA TYR A 40 -0.84 5.78 2.68
C TYR A 40 -2.14 6.54 2.96
N GLY A 41 -2.10 7.49 3.90
CA GLY A 41 -3.25 8.29 4.28
C GLY A 41 -3.79 9.13 3.13
N LEU A 42 -2.91 9.75 2.34
CA LEU A 42 -3.30 10.53 1.17
C LEU A 42 -3.98 9.65 0.13
N LEU A 43 -3.40 8.50 -0.19
CA LEU A 43 -3.97 7.59 -1.18
C LEU A 43 -5.32 7.02 -0.72
N ASN A 44 -5.48 6.70 0.56
CA ASN A 44 -6.79 6.25 1.09
C ASN A 44 -7.85 7.37 1.10
N ASN A 45 -7.44 8.64 1.16
CA ASN A 45 -8.33 9.78 1.35
C ASN A 45 -8.18 10.84 0.26
N TRP A 46 -7.76 10.45 -0.96
CA TRP A 46 -7.49 11.39 -2.05
C TRP A 46 -8.72 12.24 -2.43
N LYS A 47 -9.92 11.72 -2.18
CA LYS A 47 -11.19 12.45 -2.39
C LYS A 47 -11.33 13.70 -1.52
N ASP A 48 -10.53 13.87 -0.47
CA ASP A 48 -10.48 15.13 0.28
C ASP A 48 -9.97 16.30 -0.56
N PHE A 49 -9.21 16.02 -1.63
CA PHE A 49 -8.75 17.01 -2.60
C PHE A 49 -9.82 17.36 -3.64
N ILE A 50 -11.03 16.78 -3.54
CA ILE A 50 -12.15 17.14 -4.42
C ILE A 50 -12.88 18.37 -3.90
N ASN A 51 -12.94 19.40 -4.74
CA ASN A 51 -13.75 20.59 -4.55
C ASN A 51 -15.20 20.31 -4.96
N TYR A 52 -15.99 19.77 -4.05
CA TYR A 52 -17.40 19.43 -4.30
C TYR A 52 -18.29 20.62 -4.69
N ASN A 53 -17.84 21.86 -4.52
CA ASN A 53 -18.60 23.04 -4.93
C ASN A 53 -18.62 23.23 -6.46
N SER A 54 -17.66 22.67 -7.20
CA SER A 54 -17.62 22.75 -8.67
C SER A 54 -18.80 22.06 -9.35
N PHE A 55 -19.50 21.16 -8.63
CA PHE A 55 -20.62 20.39 -9.17
C PHE A 55 -21.98 21.12 -9.11
N GLY A 56 -22.04 22.39 -8.69
CA GLY A 56 -23.30 23.12 -8.53
C GLY A 56 -24.12 23.30 -9.81
N LEU A 57 -23.46 23.51 -10.96
CA LEU A 57 -24.14 23.59 -12.26
C LEU A 57 -24.74 22.25 -12.68
N ILE A 58 -24.03 21.15 -12.41
CA ILE A 58 -24.45 19.79 -12.72
C ILE A 58 -25.65 19.42 -11.85
N GLU A 59 -25.58 19.74 -10.56
CA GLU A 59 -26.69 19.58 -9.64
C GLU A 59 -27.96 20.27 -10.14
N THR A 60 -27.86 21.54 -10.51
CA THR A 60 -29.00 22.35 -10.97
C THR A 60 -29.64 21.74 -12.22
N LYS A 61 -28.82 21.30 -13.18
CA LYS A 61 -29.28 20.64 -14.41
C LYS A 61 -29.91 19.28 -14.13
N LEU A 62 -29.34 18.47 -13.24
CA LEU A 62 -29.88 17.15 -12.86
C LEU A 62 -31.21 17.28 -12.12
N LYS A 63 -31.35 18.21 -11.18
CA LYS A 63 -32.61 18.46 -10.46
C LYS A 63 -33.73 18.92 -11.40
N ARG A 64 -33.40 19.70 -12.45
CA ARG A 64 -34.38 20.21 -13.42
C ARG A 64 -34.75 19.22 -14.52
N ASN A 65 -33.76 18.55 -15.11
CA ASN A 65 -33.92 17.78 -16.34
C ASN A 65 -33.85 16.25 -16.11
N GLY A 66 -33.46 15.79 -14.91
CA GLY A 66 -33.24 14.39 -14.58
C GLY A 66 -31.97 13.78 -15.18
N GLN A 67 -31.35 14.41 -16.17
CA GLN A 67 -30.13 13.93 -16.81
C GLN A 67 -29.27 15.08 -17.36
N ILE A 68 -27.99 14.81 -17.53
CA ILE A 68 -27.01 15.68 -18.18
C ILE A 68 -26.02 14.84 -18.96
N THR A 69 -25.50 15.41 -20.06
CA THR A 69 -24.39 14.85 -20.81
C THR A 69 -23.31 15.92 -20.95
N LEU A 70 -22.06 15.54 -20.69
CA LEU A 70 -20.88 16.38 -20.82
C LEU A 70 -20.00 15.79 -21.92
N ASN A 71 -19.51 16.63 -22.82
CA ASN A 71 -18.52 16.22 -23.81
C ASN A 71 -17.10 16.20 -23.21
N LYS A 72 -16.11 15.77 -23.99
CA LYS A 72 -14.70 15.69 -23.54
C LYS A 72 -14.17 17.02 -23.00
N GLU A 73 -14.47 18.13 -23.66
CA GLU A 73 -13.98 19.48 -23.30
C GLU A 73 -14.59 19.93 -21.96
N ASP A 74 -15.89 19.72 -21.77
CA ASP A 74 -16.60 19.99 -20.53
C ASP A 74 -16.04 19.15 -19.36
N ILE A 75 -15.72 17.88 -19.61
CA ILE A 75 -15.11 17.00 -18.60
C ILE A 75 -13.72 17.53 -18.19
N ILE A 76 -12.89 17.95 -19.15
CA ILE A 76 -11.54 18.48 -18.86
C ILE A 76 -11.60 19.78 -18.05
N VAL A 77 -12.54 20.68 -18.38
CA VAL A 77 -12.80 21.89 -17.59
C VAL A 77 -13.20 21.51 -16.17
N LEU A 78 -14.14 20.59 -16.02
CA LEU A 78 -14.61 20.15 -14.72
C LEU A 78 -13.52 19.46 -13.90
N VAL A 79 -12.69 18.61 -14.51
CA VAL A 79 -11.49 18.01 -13.89
C VAL A 79 -10.59 19.09 -13.31
N THR A 80 -10.40 20.18 -14.06
CA THR A 80 -9.52 21.28 -13.66
C THR A 80 -10.06 22.02 -12.44
N GLU A 81 -11.37 22.23 -12.38
CA GLU A 81 -12.08 22.94 -11.31
C GLU A 81 -12.37 22.07 -10.07
N SER A 82 -12.52 20.75 -10.26
CA SER A 82 -12.98 19.82 -9.23
C SER A 82 -11.89 19.28 -8.32
N ILE A 83 -10.61 19.50 -8.62
CA ILE A 83 -9.49 19.02 -7.80
C ILE A 83 -8.59 20.18 -7.36
N VAL A 84 -8.24 20.20 -6.08
CA VAL A 84 -7.31 21.17 -5.49
C VAL A 84 -5.97 20.50 -5.20
N SER A 85 -4.89 21.28 -5.20
CA SER A 85 -3.56 20.77 -4.84
C SER A 85 -3.35 20.64 -3.33
N GLU A 86 -4.08 21.42 -2.52
CA GLU A 86 -4.01 21.40 -1.06
C GLU A 86 -5.43 21.29 -0.50
N SER A 87 -5.61 20.47 0.53
CA SER A 87 -6.92 20.22 1.13
C SER A 87 -6.89 20.47 2.64
N GLU A 88 -7.71 21.42 3.11
CA GLU A 88 -7.93 21.66 4.54
C GLU A 88 -8.50 20.42 5.24
N LYS A 89 -9.42 19.70 4.57
CA LYS A 89 -9.97 18.43 5.10
C LYS A 89 -8.86 17.40 5.33
N PHE A 90 -7.96 17.28 4.37
CA PHE A 90 -6.85 16.34 4.51
C PHE A 90 -5.87 16.78 5.62
N GLN A 91 -5.60 18.09 5.74
CA GLN A 91 -4.80 18.64 6.84
C GLN A 91 -5.39 18.29 8.21
N GLU A 92 -6.72 18.42 8.38
CA GLU A 92 -7.40 17.99 9.60
C GLU A 92 -7.25 16.48 9.85
N ARG A 93 -7.32 15.66 8.78
CA ARG A 93 -7.13 14.21 8.88
C ARG A 93 -5.73 13.77 9.27
N ILE A 94 -4.70 14.59 9.10
CA ILE A 94 -3.33 14.22 9.52
C ILE A 94 -3.33 13.88 11.02
N LYS A 95 -4.11 14.60 11.83
CA LYS A 95 -4.25 14.32 13.25
C LYS A 95 -4.77 12.90 13.50
N ASP A 96 -5.82 12.50 12.79
CA ASP A 96 -6.43 11.16 12.90
C ASP A 96 -5.54 10.07 12.30
N LEU A 97 -4.83 10.39 11.22
CA LEU A 97 -3.91 9.49 10.54
C LEU A 97 -2.82 9.01 11.49
N PHE A 98 -2.23 9.93 12.27
CA PHE A 98 -1.18 9.63 13.25
C PHE A 98 -1.70 9.38 14.67
N ASN A 99 -3.00 9.53 14.90
CA ASN A 99 -3.60 9.53 16.25
C ASN A 99 -2.92 10.53 17.20
N ASP A 100 -2.65 11.73 16.67
CA ASP A 100 -1.94 12.80 17.38
C ASP A 100 -2.87 13.52 18.35
N LYS A 101 -2.91 13.05 19.60
CA LYS A 101 -3.76 13.63 20.66
C LYS A 101 -3.25 14.99 21.14
N GLU A 102 -1.95 15.24 21.03
CA GLU A 102 -1.28 16.44 21.52
C GLU A 102 -1.26 17.59 20.49
N GLY A 103 -1.59 17.30 19.22
CA GLY A 103 -1.62 18.30 18.15
C GLY A 103 -0.23 18.68 17.63
N GLN A 104 0.75 17.78 17.78
CA GLN A 104 2.12 17.96 17.27
C GLN A 104 2.16 18.18 15.74
N PHE A 105 1.17 17.66 14.99
CA PHE A 105 1.10 17.76 13.53
C PHE A 105 0.09 18.79 13.03
N SER A 106 -0.38 19.69 13.89
CA SER A 106 -1.35 20.73 13.54
C SER A 106 -0.89 21.68 12.43
N ASN A 107 0.42 21.88 12.28
CA ASN A 107 1.01 22.74 11.24
C ASN A 107 1.41 21.98 9.97
N ALA A 108 1.19 20.67 9.93
CA ALA A 108 1.58 19.85 8.79
C ALA A 108 0.75 20.20 7.56
N LYS A 109 1.43 20.34 6.41
CA LYS A 109 0.79 20.62 5.12
C LYS A 109 1.19 19.58 4.11
N VAL A 110 0.19 19.05 3.41
CA VAL A 110 0.40 18.10 2.32
C VAL A 110 -0.20 18.65 1.04
N LYS A 111 0.62 18.68 0.00
CA LYS A 111 0.25 19.08 -1.35
C LYS A 111 0.34 17.88 -2.29
N LEU A 112 -0.65 17.77 -3.16
CA LEU A 112 -0.78 16.74 -4.18
C LEU A 112 -0.72 17.36 -5.57
N GLU A 113 0.16 16.84 -6.41
CA GLU A 113 0.30 17.23 -7.81
C GLU A 113 0.34 15.97 -8.70
N PHE A 114 -0.41 15.98 -9.79
CA PHE A 114 -0.44 14.87 -10.74
C PHE A 114 -0.92 15.37 -12.10
N ASP A 115 -0.62 14.60 -13.15
CA ASP A 115 -1.07 14.90 -14.49
C ASP A 115 -2.59 14.68 -14.60
N LYS A 116 -3.31 15.76 -14.91
CA LYS A 116 -4.77 15.71 -15.03
C LYS A 116 -5.15 14.85 -16.24
N PRO A 117 -6.15 13.95 -16.12
CA PRO A 117 -6.51 13.04 -17.20
C PRO A 117 -7.13 13.82 -18.36
N THR A 118 -6.67 13.53 -19.56
CA THR A 118 -7.22 14.08 -20.81
C THR A 118 -8.00 13.05 -21.63
N ASP A 119 -7.85 11.77 -21.31
CA ASP A 119 -8.53 10.65 -21.95
C ASP A 119 -9.12 9.75 -20.87
N PHE A 120 -10.31 9.22 -21.10
CA PHE A 120 -11.07 8.51 -20.07
C PHE A 120 -11.50 7.12 -20.52
N LYS A 121 -11.36 6.14 -19.62
CA LYS A 121 -11.79 4.76 -19.90
C LYS A 121 -13.30 4.63 -19.74
N ASN A 122 -13.86 3.73 -20.56
CA ASN A 122 -15.27 3.40 -20.47
C ASN A 122 -15.57 2.78 -19.10
N SER A 123 -16.53 3.38 -18.37
CA SER A 123 -16.86 2.98 -17.01
C SER A 123 -18.28 3.41 -16.64
N GLU A 124 -18.85 2.73 -15.64
CA GLU A 124 -20.16 3.07 -15.11
C GLU A 124 -20.18 2.95 -13.58
N ARG A 125 -20.96 3.81 -12.95
CA ARG A 125 -21.13 3.87 -11.50
C ARG A 125 -22.57 4.18 -11.18
N LYS A 126 -23.13 3.43 -10.24
CA LYS A 126 -24.50 3.58 -9.78
C LYS A 126 -24.52 3.65 -8.27
N VAL A 127 -25.17 4.70 -7.75
CA VAL A 127 -25.36 4.91 -6.32
C VAL A 127 -26.85 4.91 -6.05
N GLN A 128 -27.27 4.04 -5.14
CA GLN A 128 -28.65 3.99 -4.65
C GLN A 128 -28.69 4.51 -3.22
N ILE A 129 -29.52 5.51 -2.96
CA ILE A 129 -29.70 6.12 -1.65
C ILE A 129 -31.11 5.83 -1.16
N GLY A 130 -31.19 5.04 -0.09
CA GLY A 130 -32.45 4.48 0.38
C GLY A 130 -33.14 3.63 -0.69
N LYS A 131 -34.46 3.68 -0.74
CA LYS A 131 -35.27 2.95 -1.73
C LYS A 131 -35.73 3.81 -2.91
N SER A 132 -35.58 5.13 -2.80
CA SER A 132 -36.25 6.09 -3.67
C SER A 132 -35.32 6.83 -4.63
N ILE A 133 -34.01 6.88 -4.38
CA ILE A 133 -33.09 7.73 -5.15
C ILE A 133 -32.00 6.90 -5.79
N VAL A 134 -31.82 7.10 -7.10
CA VAL A 134 -30.78 6.47 -7.90
C VAL A 134 -30.05 7.56 -8.70
N ILE A 135 -28.73 7.58 -8.59
CA ILE A 135 -27.86 8.39 -9.44
C ILE A 135 -26.92 7.44 -10.18
N GLU A 136 -26.88 7.55 -11.50
CA GLU A 136 -26.07 6.71 -12.36
C GLU A 136 -25.23 7.58 -13.28
N GLY A 137 -23.92 7.35 -13.28
CA GLY A 137 -22.95 8.00 -14.16
C GLY A 137 -22.34 6.97 -15.10
N LYS A 138 -22.23 7.32 -16.38
CA LYS A 138 -21.67 6.46 -17.43
C LYS A 138 -20.74 7.26 -18.30
N LEU A 139 -19.49 6.81 -18.39
CA LEU A 139 -18.46 7.38 -19.23
C LEU A 139 -18.24 6.44 -20.42
N GLN A 140 -18.52 6.92 -21.63
CA GLN A 140 -18.33 6.15 -22.87
C GLN A 140 -17.81 7.07 -23.96
N ASP A 141 -16.73 6.66 -24.64
CA ASP A 141 -16.15 7.38 -25.77
C ASP A 141 -15.87 8.87 -25.45
N ASN A 142 -15.31 9.13 -24.26
CA ASN A 142 -15.07 10.47 -23.71
C ASN A 142 -16.32 11.36 -23.57
N SER A 143 -17.50 10.76 -23.46
CA SER A 143 -18.77 11.43 -23.12
C SER A 143 -19.28 10.91 -21.78
N LEU A 144 -19.59 11.83 -20.87
CA LEU A 144 -20.11 11.49 -19.54
C LEU A 144 -21.59 11.81 -19.48
N SER A 145 -22.43 10.79 -19.29
CA SER A 145 -23.83 10.97 -18.93
C SER A 145 -24.03 10.73 -17.44
N ILE A 146 -24.79 11.61 -16.79
CA ILE A 146 -25.26 11.40 -15.41
C ILE A 146 -26.77 11.51 -15.42
N SER A 147 -27.43 10.57 -14.77
CA SER A 147 -28.88 10.57 -14.58
C SER A 147 -29.22 10.53 -13.09
N TYR A 148 -30.31 11.19 -12.74
CA TYR A 148 -30.88 11.26 -11.40
C TYR A 148 -32.36 10.89 -11.47
N THR A 149 -32.71 9.77 -10.85
CA THR A 149 -34.08 9.28 -10.74
C THR A 149 -34.52 9.30 -9.30
N LYS A 150 -35.70 9.89 -9.04
CA LYS A 150 -36.36 9.86 -7.73
C LYS A 150 -37.74 9.21 -7.83
N GLN A 151 -38.10 8.42 -6.81
CA GLN A 151 -39.43 7.87 -6.60
C GLN A 151 -40.06 8.53 -5.36
N GLY A 152 -41.19 9.23 -5.56
CA GLY A 152 -41.86 10.02 -4.51
C GLY A 152 -41.20 11.37 -4.23
N ASP A 153 -41.57 11.98 -3.11
CA ASP A 153 -41.17 13.35 -2.74
C ASP A 153 -39.84 13.44 -1.97
N ASN A 154 -39.13 12.31 -1.81
CA ASN A 154 -37.83 12.32 -1.15
C ASN A 154 -36.79 13.04 -2.01
N GLU A 155 -36.23 14.12 -1.46
CA GLU A 155 -35.12 14.85 -2.06
C GLU A 155 -33.87 14.78 -1.17
N LEU A 156 -32.70 14.79 -1.81
CA LEU A 156 -31.44 14.93 -1.09
C LEU A 156 -31.20 16.41 -0.82
N ASP A 157 -30.72 16.69 0.39
CA ASP A 157 -30.09 17.97 0.69
C ASP A 157 -28.96 18.29 -0.31
N ASP A 158 -28.84 19.57 -0.67
CA ASP A 158 -27.91 20.06 -1.69
C ASP A 158 -26.46 19.63 -1.43
N ARG A 159 -26.02 19.65 -0.17
CA ARG A 159 -24.64 19.27 0.19
C ARG A 159 -24.41 17.78 -0.07
N LEU A 160 -25.37 16.94 0.29
CA LEU A 160 -25.29 15.50 0.05
C LEU A 160 -25.37 15.19 -1.45
N PHE A 161 -26.22 15.91 -2.19
CA PHE A 161 -26.37 15.75 -3.64
C PHE A 161 -25.07 16.06 -4.39
N LYS A 162 -24.43 17.21 -4.10
CA LYS A 162 -23.12 17.57 -4.65
C LYS A 162 -22.05 16.55 -4.31
N ARG A 163 -22.06 16.03 -3.07
CA ARG A 163 -21.11 15.00 -2.65
C ARG A 163 -21.24 13.73 -3.48
N VAL A 164 -22.47 13.23 -3.66
CA VAL A 164 -22.72 12.00 -4.42
C VAL A 164 -22.35 12.17 -5.90
N ILE A 165 -22.69 13.30 -6.52
CA ILE A 165 -22.28 13.60 -7.90
C ILE A 165 -20.77 13.67 -8.00
N GLY A 166 -20.12 14.40 -7.08
CA GLY A 166 -18.67 14.53 -7.05
C GLY A 166 -17.99 13.17 -6.88
N ASP A 167 -18.51 12.29 -6.03
CA ASP A 167 -17.98 10.94 -5.82
C ASP A 167 -18.15 10.06 -7.07
N ILE A 168 -19.31 10.12 -7.75
CA ILE A 168 -19.54 9.42 -9.01
C ILE A 168 -18.58 9.94 -10.09
N PHE A 169 -18.53 11.25 -10.30
CA PHE A 169 -17.61 11.86 -11.27
C PHE A 169 -16.17 11.47 -10.98
N SER A 170 -15.75 11.59 -9.72
CA SER A 170 -14.38 11.33 -9.32
C SER A 170 -14.00 9.87 -9.54
N SER A 171 -14.91 8.93 -9.28
CA SER A 171 -14.66 7.51 -9.54
C SER A 171 -14.69 7.11 -11.02
N LEU A 172 -15.37 7.88 -11.87
CA LEU A 172 -15.35 7.64 -13.32
C LEU A 172 -14.08 8.22 -13.96
N VAL A 173 -13.52 9.29 -13.40
CA VAL A 173 -12.49 10.10 -14.05
C VAL A 173 -11.10 9.94 -13.43
N PHE A 174 -11.00 9.72 -12.11
CA PHE A 174 -9.72 9.69 -11.39
C PHE A 174 -9.34 8.30 -10.85
N ASP A 175 -10.20 7.28 -10.94
CA ASP A 175 -9.93 5.94 -10.39
C ASP A 175 -8.63 5.32 -10.95
N ASP A 176 -8.25 5.61 -12.20
CA ASP A 176 -7.00 5.12 -12.81
C ASP A 176 -5.73 5.89 -12.38
N ILE A 177 -5.89 7.03 -11.71
CA ILE A 177 -4.78 7.92 -11.32
C ILE A 177 -4.30 7.60 -9.91
N PHE A 178 -5.24 7.31 -9.01
CA PHE A 178 -4.95 7.07 -7.60
C PHE A 178 -4.93 5.56 -7.32
N PRO A 179 -3.75 4.96 -7.10
CA PRO A 179 -3.65 3.54 -6.81
C PRO A 179 -4.27 3.25 -5.43
N GLU A 180 -4.98 2.12 -5.32
CA GLU A 180 -5.53 1.66 -4.04
C GLU A 180 -4.39 1.16 -3.14
N PRO A 181 -4.19 1.72 -1.94
CA PRO A 181 -3.05 1.37 -1.11
C PRO A 181 -3.34 0.21 -0.16
N VAL A 182 -2.43 -0.76 -0.11
CA VAL A 182 -2.36 -1.77 0.96
C VAL A 182 -1.07 -1.56 1.72
N ILE A 183 -1.11 -1.54 3.05
CA ILE A 183 0.08 -1.34 3.88
C ILE A 183 0.37 -2.55 4.76
N ILE A 184 1.65 -2.91 4.82
CA ILE A 184 2.24 -3.86 5.77
C ILE A 184 3.29 -3.10 6.57
N THR A 185 2.99 -2.80 7.83
CA THR A 185 3.86 -2.02 8.71
C THR A 185 4.99 -2.86 9.32
N ALA A 186 5.98 -2.21 9.94
CA ALA A 186 7.12 -2.88 10.56
C ALA A 186 6.69 -3.82 11.71
N GLU A 187 5.55 -3.56 12.36
CA GLU A 187 4.98 -4.38 13.43
C GLU A 187 4.39 -5.72 12.95
N ARG A 188 4.48 -6.05 11.65
CA ARG A 188 3.92 -7.29 11.05
C ARG A 188 4.23 -8.57 11.81
N LEU A 189 5.42 -8.69 12.41
CA LEU A 189 5.77 -9.87 13.20
C LEU A 189 4.87 -10.00 14.45
N GLY A 190 4.59 -8.88 15.12
CA GLY A 190 3.69 -8.83 16.27
C GLY A 190 2.23 -9.03 15.84
N ILE A 191 1.80 -8.36 14.78
CA ILE A 191 0.40 -8.44 14.29
C ILE A 191 0.05 -9.89 13.90
N SER A 192 0.93 -10.57 13.17
CA SER A 192 0.75 -11.96 12.75
C SER A 192 0.80 -12.97 13.91
N LEU A 193 1.45 -12.65 15.03
CA LEU A 193 1.45 -13.48 16.25
C LEU A 193 0.05 -13.53 16.89
N PHE A 194 -0.63 -12.38 16.95
CA PHE A 194 -1.90 -12.23 17.67
C PHE A 194 -3.14 -12.39 16.77
N TYR A 195 -2.98 -12.74 15.49
CA TYR A 195 -4.09 -12.77 14.52
C TYR A 195 -5.32 -13.57 14.98
N LYS A 196 -5.12 -14.64 15.78
CA LYS A 196 -6.21 -15.44 16.37
C LYS A 196 -6.84 -14.86 17.62
N GLU A 197 -6.05 -14.31 18.55
CA GLU A 197 -6.62 -13.66 19.75
C GLU A 197 -7.47 -12.45 19.36
N LEU A 198 -7.16 -11.85 18.21
CA LEU A 198 -7.96 -10.82 17.58
C LEU A 198 -9.32 -11.32 17.02
N ASP A 199 -9.52 -12.63 16.87
CA ASP A 199 -10.70 -13.26 16.21
C ASP A 199 -11.49 -14.19 17.18
N GLU A 200 -10.83 -15.04 17.96
CA GLU A 200 -11.41 -16.05 18.89
C GLU A 200 -12.22 -15.42 20.04
N LYS A 201 -11.95 -14.16 20.39
CA LYS A 201 -12.73 -13.45 21.41
C LYS A 201 -14.18 -13.21 20.99
N ARG A 202 -14.56 -13.34 19.72
CA ARG A 202 -15.95 -13.04 19.30
C ARG A 202 -16.98 -14.03 19.85
N THR A 203 -16.66 -15.32 19.96
CA THR A 203 -17.64 -16.36 20.34
C THR A 203 -17.68 -16.58 21.85
N SER A 204 -16.52 -16.60 22.52
CA SER A 204 -16.50 -16.69 23.99
C SER A 204 -16.93 -15.40 24.68
N LEU A 205 -16.81 -14.24 24.02
CA LEU A 205 -17.39 -12.99 24.52
C LEU A 205 -18.90 -12.99 24.39
N ILE A 206 -19.50 -13.51 23.31
CA ILE A 206 -20.97 -13.58 23.20
C ILE A 206 -21.57 -14.57 24.23
N ASP A 207 -20.93 -15.73 24.43
CA ASP A 207 -21.35 -16.70 25.45
C ASP A 207 -21.07 -16.19 26.89
N GLY A 208 -20.03 -15.37 27.06
CA GLY A 208 -19.73 -14.67 28.33
C GLY A 208 -20.70 -13.51 28.60
N LEU A 209 -21.09 -12.75 27.57
CA LEU A 209 -22.05 -11.65 27.64
C LEU A 209 -23.46 -12.14 27.98
N GLN A 210 -23.86 -13.33 27.52
CA GLN A 210 -25.12 -13.96 27.96
C GLN A 210 -25.09 -14.45 29.42
N LYS A 211 -23.91 -14.63 30.01
CA LYS A 211 -23.73 -15.07 31.40
C LYS A 211 -23.46 -13.93 32.38
N LEU A 212 -23.07 -12.75 31.89
CA LEU A 212 -22.70 -11.58 32.68
C LEU A 212 -23.80 -10.51 32.66
N GLU A 213 -25.04 -10.93 32.90
CA GLU A 213 -26.15 -9.99 33.17
C GLU A 213 -26.14 -9.45 34.61
N LYS A 214 -25.04 -9.60 35.35
CA LYS A 214 -24.82 -8.97 36.66
C LYS A 214 -23.34 -8.64 36.85
N ASP A 215 -23.09 -7.35 37.08
CA ASP A 215 -21.84 -6.67 37.44
C ASP A 215 -20.96 -6.13 36.31
N GLU A 216 -20.97 -4.78 36.25
CA GLU A 216 -20.07 -3.79 35.65
C GLU A 216 -18.59 -4.10 36.01
N ASP A 217 -17.54 -3.89 35.22
CA ASP A 217 -17.25 -3.19 33.97
C ASP A 217 -15.96 -3.82 33.40
N ILE A 218 -15.73 -3.65 32.09
CA ILE A 218 -14.54 -4.01 31.28
C ILE A 218 -14.77 -5.20 30.34
N HIS A 219 -15.12 -4.87 29.09
CA HIS A 219 -15.17 -5.82 27.98
C HIS A 219 -13.78 -5.98 27.31
N PRO A 220 -13.25 -7.20 27.17
CA PRO A 220 -11.98 -7.46 26.46
C PRO A 220 -11.94 -7.00 24.99
N PHE A 221 -13.09 -6.84 24.33
CA PHE A 221 -13.19 -6.23 23.00
C PHE A 221 -13.05 -4.71 23.05
N GLU A 222 -13.59 -4.05 24.08
CA GLU A 222 -13.30 -2.65 24.38
C GLU A 222 -11.85 -2.46 24.81
N LEU A 223 -11.23 -3.42 25.50
CA LEU A 223 -9.80 -3.39 25.82
C LEU A 223 -8.93 -3.47 24.54
N LEU A 224 -9.28 -4.33 23.59
CA LEU A 224 -8.56 -4.42 22.31
C LEU A 224 -8.83 -3.20 21.40
N MET A 225 -10.08 -2.74 21.31
CA MET A 225 -10.44 -1.56 20.54
C MET A 225 -9.87 -0.28 21.17
N SER A 226 -9.83 -0.19 22.49
CA SER A 226 -9.11 0.87 23.20
C SER A 226 -7.62 0.79 22.90
N MET A 227 -7.00 -0.40 22.89
CA MET A 227 -5.60 -0.57 22.47
C MET A 227 -5.35 -0.12 21.02
N THR A 228 -6.24 -0.42 20.07
CA THR A 228 -6.08 0.03 18.66
C THR A 228 -6.39 1.50 18.43
N ALA A 229 -7.17 2.13 19.32
CA ALA A 229 -7.43 3.57 19.30
C ALA A 229 -6.20 4.39 19.72
N TYR A 230 -5.10 3.73 20.14
CA TYR A 230 -3.81 4.39 20.37
C TYR A 230 -2.90 4.37 19.15
N TYR A 231 -3.16 3.53 18.14
CA TYR A 231 -2.29 3.43 16.98
C TYR A 231 -2.67 4.37 15.85
N ALA A 232 -1.66 4.76 15.07
CA ALA A 232 -1.85 5.41 13.79
C ALA A 232 -2.73 4.55 12.86
N THR A 233 -3.51 5.21 12.01
CA THR A 233 -4.43 4.58 11.06
C THR A 233 -3.77 3.46 10.22
N PRO A 234 -2.54 3.60 9.69
CA PRO A 234 -1.94 2.54 8.89
C PRO A 234 -1.66 1.24 9.67
N ILE A 235 -1.30 1.35 10.95
CA ILE A 235 -1.16 0.18 11.85
C ILE A 235 -2.53 -0.46 12.09
N ARG A 236 -3.55 0.35 12.38
CA ARG A 236 -4.93 -0.13 12.60
C ARG A 236 -5.46 -0.85 11.36
N ASP A 237 -5.20 -0.33 10.18
CA ASP A 237 -5.68 -0.89 8.91
C ASP A 237 -4.93 -2.18 8.57
N HIS A 238 -3.61 -2.23 8.84
CA HIS A 238 -2.82 -3.46 8.74
C HIS A 238 -3.32 -4.56 9.71
N ILE A 239 -3.56 -4.22 10.99
CA ILE A 239 -4.20 -5.14 11.96
C ILE A 239 -5.55 -5.62 11.41
N SER A 240 -6.35 -4.70 10.86
CA SER A 240 -7.68 -5.02 10.30
C SER A 240 -7.59 -5.96 9.09
N PHE A 241 -6.59 -5.79 8.23
CA PHE A 241 -6.29 -6.71 7.15
C PHE A 241 -5.97 -8.11 7.68
N THR A 242 -5.00 -8.25 8.59
CA THR A 242 -4.57 -9.55 9.12
C THR A 242 -5.71 -10.26 9.87
N ARG A 243 -6.54 -9.52 10.60
CA ARG A 243 -7.74 -10.05 11.27
C ARG A 243 -8.77 -10.61 10.30
N ASN A 244 -8.91 -10.01 9.13
CA ASN A 244 -9.93 -10.40 8.16
C ASN A 244 -9.43 -11.44 7.15
N ILE A 245 -8.24 -12.03 7.35
CA ILE A 245 -7.68 -13.05 6.45
C ILE A 245 -8.69 -14.17 6.14
N GLU A 246 -9.46 -14.66 7.12
CA GLU A 246 -10.47 -15.71 6.89
C GLU A 246 -11.60 -15.28 5.94
N LYS A 247 -12.00 -14.00 5.97
CA LYS A 247 -12.98 -13.46 5.02
C LYS A 247 -12.33 -13.22 3.67
N ILE A 248 -11.10 -12.72 3.67
CA ILE A 248 -10.31 -12.41 2.47
C ILE A 248 -10.06 -13.68 1.64
N LYS A 249 -9.79 -14.83 2.28
CA LYS A 249 -9.61 -16.15 1.64
C LYS A 249 -10.72 -16.58 0.68
N LYS A 250 -11.92 -15.98 0.80
CA LYS A 250 -13.08 -16.28 -0.05
C LYS A 250 -12.98 -15.64 -1.44
N TYR A 251 -12.16 -14.61 -1.57
CA TYR A 251 -11.89 -13.92 -2.83
C TYR A 251 -10.68 -14.53 -3.52
N THR A 252 -10.52 -14.25 -4.80
CA THR A 252 -9.33 -14.62 -5.57
C THR A 252 -8.88 -13.38 -6.32
N SER A 253 -7.58 -13.11 -6.31
CA SER A 253 -7.00 -12.01 -7.09
C SER A 253 -7.20 -12.23 -8.58
N ASN A 254 -7.37 -11.15 -9.32
CA ASN A 254 -7.65 -11.18 -10.77
C ASN A 254 -6.38 -11.10 -11.64
N ILE A 255 -5.20 -11.19 -11.02
CA ILE A 255 -3.89 -11.03 -11.67
C ILE A 255 -3.08 -12.32 -11.56
N ASP A 256 -2.16 -12.54 -12.49
CA ASP A 256 -1.22 -13.66 -12.41
C ASP A 256 -0.14 -13.37 -11.35
N THR A 257 -0.20 -14.12 -10.24
CA THR A 257 0.76 -14.06 -9.14
C THR A 257 1.62 -15.32 -9.06
N SER A 258 1.58 -16.20 -10.06
CA SER A 258 2.28 -17.50 -10.05
C SER A 258 3.77 -17.38 -9.74
N TYR A 259 4.45 -16.42 -10.36
CA TYR A 259 5.88 -16.21 -10.15
C TYR A 259 6.21 -15.67 -8.74
N SER A 260 5.45 -14.67 -8.27
CA SER A 260 5.56 -14.15 -6.90
C SER A 260 5.36 -15.26 -5.86
N MET A 261 4.43 -16.17 -6.13
CA MET A 261 4.13 -17.32 -5.28
C MET A 261 5.24 -18.36 -5.26
N GLU A 262 5.96 -18.58 -6.37
CA GLU A 262 7.17 -19.41 -6.40
C GLU A 262 8.26 -18.81 -5.50
N ILE A 263 8.50 -17.50 -5.59
CA ILE A 263 9.49 -16.80 -4.76
C ILE A 263 9.12 -16.88 -3.27
N ILE A 264 7.84 -16.71 -2.92
CA ILE A 264 7.36 -16.87 -1.54
C ILE A 264 7.66 -18.28 -1.02
N LYS A 265 7.42 -19.32 -1.82
CA LYS A 265 7.76 -20.70 -1.42
C LYS A 265 9.25 -20.89 -1.20
N ASP A 266 10.10 -20.26 -2.00
CA ASP A 266 11.55 -20.30 -1.84
C ASP A 266 12.04 -19.56 -0.57
N ILE A 267 11.40 -18.43 -0.22
CA ILE A 267 11.67 -17.69 1.02
C ILE A 267 11.32 -18.56 2.24
N LEU A 268 10.18 -19.24 2.18
CA LEU A 268 9.64 -20.00 3.30
C LEU A 268 10.23 -21.41 3.43
N GLY A 269 10.69 -22.00 2.32
CA GLY A 269 10.98 -23.45 2.24
C GLY A 269 9.74 -24.32 2.48
N ALA A 270 8.56 -23.72 2.42
CA ALA A 270 7.26 -24.28 2.77
C ALA A 270 6.18 -23.63 1.91
N ASP A 271 4.99 -24.22 1.93
CA ASP A 271 3.82 -23.67 1.24
C ASP A 271 2.67 -23.57 2.24
N PHE A 272 1.69 -22.71 1.93
CA PHE A 272 0.51 -22.51 2.76
C PHE A 272 -0.61 -23.44 2.31
N LYS A 273 -1.29 -24.09 3.26
CA LYS A 273 -2.41 -24.97 2.93
C LYS A 273 -3.72 -24.19 2.96
N LYS A 274 -4.54 -24.34 1.91
CA LYS A 274 -5.97 -24.04 1.95
C LYS A 274 -6.67 -25.17 2.70
N ASP A 275 -6.64 -25.15 4.02
CA ASP A 275 -7.43 -26.08 4.83
C ASP A 275 -8.74 -25.41 5.25
N ASN A 276 -9.81 -26.20 5.39
CA ASN A 276 -11.12 -25.73 5.88
C ASN A 276 -11.11 -25.49 7.41
N LYS A 277 -9.93 -25.42 8.02
CA LYS A 277 -9.72 -25.10 9.43
C LYS A 277 -9.47 -23.60 9.55
N GLN A 278 -10.01 -22.98 10.60
CA GLN A 278 -9.86 -21.56 10.95
C GLN A 278 -8.40 -21.13 11.28
N ASP A 279 -7.40 -21.91 10.87
CA ASP A 279 -6.00 -21.72 11.24
C ASP A 279 -5.14 -21.63 9.98
N ILE A 280 -4.33 -20.57 9.88
CA ILE A 280 -3.27 -20.44 8.88
C ILE A 280 -2.14 -21.41 9.24
N ARG A 281 -1.87 -22.37 8.35
CA ARG A 281 -0.91 -23.45 8.57
C ARG A 281 0.11 -23.56 7.44
N PHE A 282 1.36 -23.83 7.82
CA PHE A 282 2.50 -24.03 6.93
C PHE A 282 2.81 -25.51 6.79
N TYR A 283 3.23 -25.92 5.60
CA TYR A 283 3.73 -27.27 5.40
C TYR A 283 5.03 -27.31 4.59
N THR A 284 5.97 -28.12 5.07
CA THR A 284 7.19 -28.46 4.32
C THR A 284 6.99 -29.80 3.60
N LYS A 285 7.38 -29.88 2.32
CA LYS A 285 7.46 -31.18 1.61
C LYS A 285 8.83 -31.84 1.89
N ASN A 286 9.01 -32.48 3.05
CA ASN A 286 10.16 -33.36 3.24
C ASN A 286 9.84 -34.79 2.79
N LYS A 287 10.70 -35.35 1.92
CA LYS A 287 10.51 -36.60 1.14
C LYS A 287 10.47 -37.91 1.95
N LYS A 288 10.52 -37.91 3.29
CA LYS A 288 10.64 -39.13 4.11
C LYS A 288 9.76 -39.16 5.38
N ASN A 289 8.44 -39.11 5.23
CA ASN A 289 7.47 -39.48 6.30
C ASN A 289 7.14 -38.50 7.43
N ASN A 290 7.16 -37.16 7.23
CA ASN A 290 6.30 -36.30 8.06
C ASN A 290 6.00 -34.98 7.33
N LYS A 291 4.72 -34.74 7.03
CA LYS A 291 4.24 -33.39 6.70
C LYS A 291 4.38 -32.57 7.97
N PHE A 292 5.39 -31.71 8.04
CA PHE A 292 5.53 -30.77 9.15
C PHE A 292 4.44 -29.71 8.97
N ASP A 293 3.29 -29.92 9.59
CA ASP A 293 2.11 -29.07 9.50
C ASP A 293 1.99 -28.25 10.78
N ILE A 294 2.43 -26.98 10.73
CA ILE A 294 2.49 -26.10 11.89
C ILE A 294 1.59 -24.87 11.73
N PRO A 295 0.92 -24.43 12.81
CA PRO A 295 0.18 -23.18 12.81
C PRO A 295 1.12 -21.96 12.74
N LEU A 296 0.62 -20.84 12.23
CA LEU A 296 1.38 -19.60 12.03
C LEU A 296 2.10 -19.10 13.30
N TYR A 297 1.47 -19.22 14.47
CA TYR A 297 2.07 -18.81 15.74
C TYR A 297 3.25 -19.68 16.19
N LEU A 298 3.47 -20.86 15.57
CA LEU A 298 4.66 -21.70 15.75
C LEU A 298 5.64 -21.62 14.56
N ALA A 299 5.29 -20.88 13.51
CA ALA A 299 6.15 -20.70 12.34
C ALA A 299 7.34 -19.78 12.64
N SER A 300 8.35 -19.77 11.76
CA SER A 300 9.50 -18.87 11.89
C SER A 300 9.08 -17.40 11.76
N SER A 301 9.90 -16.49 12.27
CA SER A 301 9.68 -15.04 12.13
C SER A 301 9.56 -14.62 10.66
N SER A 302 10.40 -15.16 9.78
CA SER A 302 10.31 -14.92 8.33
C SER A 302 8.97 -15.37 7.77
N ALA A 303 8.47 -16.54 8.19
CA ALA A 303 7.18 -17.04 7.75
C ALA A 303 6.00 -16.17 8.19
N ARG A 304 6.09 -15.64 9.41
CA ARG A 304 5.13 -14.68 9.97
C ARG A 304 5.15 -13.34 9.25
N CYS A 305 6.31 -12.87 8.84
CA CYS A 305 6.44 -11.61 8.10
C CYS A 305 5.89 -11.67 6.65
N ILE A 306 5.92 -12.85 6.03
CA ILE A 306 5.53 -13.02 4.61
C ILE A 306 4.03 -13.32 4.45
N VAL A 307 3.35 -13.71 5.53
CA VAL A 307 1.95 -14.18 5.48
C VAL A 307 1.00 -13.14 4.89
N ASP A 308 1.19 -11.86 5.24
CA ASP A 308 0.31 -10.79 4.78
C ASP A 308 0.47 -10.56 3.27
N ILE A 309 1.71 -10.58 2.76
CA ILE A 309 2.00 -10.51 1.31
C ILE A 309 1.37 -11.70 0.58
N TYR A 310 1.48 -12.91 1.14
CA TYR A 310 0.87 -14.11 0.57
C TYR A 310 -0.66 -13.97 0.43
N PHE A 311 -1.35 -13.52 1.49
CA PHE A 311 -2.81 -13.39 1.44
C PHE A 311 -3.26 -12.25 0.54
N TYR A 312 -2.56 -11.12 0.55
CA TYR A 312 -2.82 -10.03 -0.39
C TYR A 312 -2.73 -10.53 -1.84
N LEU A 313 -1.63 -11.20 -2.20
CA LEU A 313 -1.41 -11.67 -3.58
C LEU A 313 -2.45 -12.69 -4.04
N ASN A 314 -2.87 -13.63 -3.19
CA ASN A 314 -3.84 -14.65 -3.60
C ASN A 314 -5.29 -14.17 -3.65
N HIS A 315 -5.63 -13.12 -2.89
CA HIS A 315 -7.03 -12.82 -2.60
C HIS A 315 -7.49 -11.38 -2.79
N GLN A 316 -6.59 -10.38 -2.80
CA GLN A 316 -6.98 -8.97 -2.89
C GLN A 316 -6.34 -8.21 -4.03
N ALA A 317 -5.13 -8.59 -4.43
CA ALA A 317 -4.32 -7.85 -5.39
C ALA A 317 -5.00 -7.67 -6.75
N LYS A 318 -4.91 -6.45 -7.28
CA LYS A 318 -5.41 -6.03 -8.59
C LYS A 318 -4.34 -5.24 -9.34
N GLU A 319 -4.49 -5.17 -10.66
CA GLU A 319 -3.65 -4.28 -11.47
C GLU A 319 -3.92 -2.82 -11.06
N GLY A 320 -2.85 -2.03 -10.88
CA GLY A 320 -2.94 -0.63 -10.48
C GLY A 320 -2.92 -0.40 -8.96
N ASP A 321 -2.98 -1.43 -8.13
CA ASP A 321 -2.81 -1.31 -6.68
C ASP A 321 -1.39 -0.81 -6.33
N ILE A 322 -1.21 -0.27 -5.12
CA ILE A 322 0.10 -0.01 -4.53
C ILE A 322 0.27 -0.74 -3.20
N LEU A 323 1.31 -1.58 -3.13
CA LEU A 323 1.70 -2.26 -1.88
C LEU A 323 2.81 -1.46 -1.20
N ILE A 324 2.50 -0.96 0.00
CA ILE A 324 3.40 -0.21 0.86
C ILE A 324 3.94 -1.17 1.94
N ILE A 325 5.25 -1.38 2.00
CA ILE A 325 5.88 -2.30 2.97
C ILE A 325 6.98 -1.58 3.74
N ASP A 326 6.82 -1.48 5.05
CA ASP A 326 7.82 -0.88 5.94
C ASP A 326 8.87 -1.95 6.30
N GLU A 327 10.14 -1.70 6.01
CA GLU A 327 11.28 -2.59 6.25
C GLU A 327 11.04 -4.06 5.85
N PRO A 328 10.80 -4.38 4.57
CA PRO A 328 10.46 -5.74 4.11
C PRO A 328 11.57 -6.77 4.43
N GLU A 329 12.82 -6.34 4.64
CA GLU A 329 13.95 -7.17 5.04
C GLU A 329 13.89 -7.66 6.50
N SER A 330 13.10 -7.00 7.36
CA SER A 330 13.15 -7.25 8.79
C SER A 330 12.79 -8.71 9.10
N HIS A 331 13.61 -9.34 9.96
CA HIS A 331 13.56 -10.77 10.30
C HIS A 331 13.80 -11.75 9.13
N LEU A 332 14.41 -11.30 8.03
CA LEU A 332 14.87 -12.16 6.93
C LEU A 332 16.38 -12.37 6.95
N THR A 333 16.81 -13.58 6.60
CA THR A 333 18.24 -13.87 6.33
C THR A 333 18.71 -13.15 5.07
N LEU A 334 20.02 -12.97 4.89
CA LEU A 334 20.59 -12.34 3.69
C LEU A 334 20.09 -12.98 2.39
N LYS A 335 20.00 -14.32 2.35
CA LYS A 335 19.43 -15.06 1.21
C LYS A 335 17.98 -14.63 0.95
N ASN A 336 17.17 -14.53 2.00
CA ASN A 336 15.76 -14.18 1.88
C ASN A 336 15.53 -12.69 1.59
N GLN A 337 16.45 -11.80 1.97
CA GLN A 337 16.42 -10.39 1.55
C GLN A 337 16.63 -10.25 0.04
N ARG A 338 17.51 -11.07 -0.55
CA ARG A 338 17.68 -11.13 -2.01
C ARG A 338 16.40 -11.66 -2.68
N LEU A 339 15.81 -12.73 -2.15
CA LEU A 339 14.52 -13.23 -2.66
C LEU A 339 13.39 -12.21 -2.46
N MET A 340 13.41 -11.41 -1.39
CA MET A 340 12.48 -10.31 -1.19
C MET A 340 12.62 -9.27 -2.31
N ALA A 341 13.83 -8.85 -2.68
CA ALA A 341 14.04 -7.95 -3.83
C ALA A 341 13.41 -8.50 -5.11
N LYS A 342 13.57 -9.81 -5.38
CA LYS A 342 12.93 -10.48 -6.52
C LYS A 342 11.40 -10.47 -6.41
N LEU A 343 10.85 -10.69 -5.21
CA LEU A 343 9.42 -10.64 -4.95
C LEU A 343 8.86 -9.24 -5.23
N LEU A 344 9.54 -8.18 -4.77
CA LEU A 344 9.12 -6.81 -5.04
C LEU A 344 9.10 -6.51 -6.55
N VAL A 345 10.12 -6.96 -7.30
CA VAL A 345 10.14 -6.84 -8.76
C VAL A 345 9.03 -7.66 -9.43
N SER A 346 8.72 -8.85 -8.93
CA SER A 346 7.64 -9.66 -9.50
C SER A 346 6.26 -9.02 -9.30
N LEU A 347 6.04 -8.27 -8.21
CA LEU A 347 4.83 -7.46 -8.00
C LEU A 347 4.69 -6.37 -9.07
N ILE A 348 5.77 -5.66 -9.35
CA ILE A 348 5.83 -4.60 -10.37
C ILE A 348 5.55 -5.18 -11.76
N ASN A 349 6.12 -6.33 -12.06
CA ASN A 349 5.87 -7.04 -13.32
C ASN A 349 4.42 -7.54 -13.44
N SER A 350 3.71 -7.70 -12.32
CA SER A 350 2.25 -7.93 -12.25
C SER A 350 1.42 -6.63 -12.19
N LYS A 351 2.02 -5.47 -12.51
CA LYS A 351 1.40 -4.13 -12.50
C LYS A 351 0.88 -3.66 -11.13
N ILE A 352 1.53 -4.12 -10.05
CA ILE A 352 1.34 -3.57 -8.70
C ILE A 352 2.49 -2.62 -8.42
N LYS A 353 2.18 -1.37 -8.08
CA LYS A 353 3.21 -0.43 -7.62
C LYS A 353 3.69 -0.84 -6.24
N VAL A 354 4.95 -0.57 -5.94
CA VAL A 354 5.57 -0.95 -4.67
C VAL A 354 6.23 0.27 -4.06
N PHE A 355 5.88 0.57 -2.81
CA PHE A 355 6.59 1.55 -1.98
C PHE A 355 7.21 0.81 -0.81
N ILE A 356 8.52 0.96 -0.59
CA ILE A 356 9.17 0.38 0.58
C ILE A 356 10.00 1.40 1.34
N THR A 357 10.13 1.19 2.63
CA THR A 357 11.27 1.71 3.39
C THR A 357 12.30 0.59 3.54
N THR A 358 13.59 0.91 3.56
CA THR A 358 14.60 -0.12 3.81
C THR A 358 15.90 0.46 4.37
N HIS A 359 16.56 -0.34 5.19
CA HIS A 359 17.91 -0.17 5.70
C HIS A 359 18.87 -1.23 5.13
N SER A 360 18.39 -2.12 4.25
CA SER A 360 19.17 -3.25 3.78
C SER A 360 19.97 -2.93 2.52
N ASP A 361 21.28 -2.78 2.69
CA ASP A 361 22.24 -2.77 1.59
C ASP A 361 22.14 -4.04 0.71
N PHE A 362 21.88 -5.21 1.30
CA PHE A 362 21.76 -6.46 0.54
C PHE A 362 20.53 -6.49 -0.39
N LEU A 363 19.41 -5.92 0.06
CA LEU A 363 18.21 -5.78 -0.76
C LEU A 363 18.49 -4.84 -1.93
N ILE A 364 19.14 -3.70 -1.66
CA ILE A 364 19.54 -2.73 -2.70
C ILE A 364 20.51 -3.35 -3.70
N LYS A 365 21.54 -4.07 -3.24
CA LYS A 365 22.51 -4.75 -4.12
C LYS A 365 21.85 -5.79 -5.02
N GLU A 366 20.86 -6.52 -4.50
CA GLU A 366 20.09 -7.43 -5.36
C GLU A 366 19.24 -6.66 -6.38
N LEU A 367 18.56 -5.57 -5.99
CA LEU A 367 17.86 -4.71 -6.94
C LEU A 367 18.80 -4.18 -8.04
N ASN A 368 20.04 -3.84 -7.72
CA ASN A 368 21.05 -3.46 -8.70
C ASN A 368 21.37 -4.59 -9.68
N ASN A 369 21.47 -5.85 -9.21
CA ASN A 369 21.59 -7.01 -10.10
C ASN A 369 20.38 -7.15 -11.04
N LEU A 370 19.17 -6.90 -10.54
CA LEU A 370 17.93 -6.97 -11.33
C LEU A 370 17.82 -5.84 -12.36
N ILE A 371 18.32 -4.64 -12.02
CA ILE A 371 18.47 -3.52 -12.95
C ILE A 371 19.51 -3.84 -14.03
N LEU A 372 20.68 -4.34 -13.64
CA LEU A 372 21.73 -4.75 -14.58
C LEU A 372 21.20 -5.82 -15.56
N LEU A 373 20.41 -6.77 -15.07
CA LEU A 373 19.77 -7.80 -15.88
C LEU A 373 18.76 -7.23 -16.89
N SER A 374 18.21 -6.04 -16.70
CA SER A 374 17.31 -5.41 -17.67
C SER A 374 18.02 -4.94 -18.94
N ASN A 375 19.33 -4.67 -18.86
CA ASN A 375 20.13 -4.18 -19.99
C ASN A 375 20.32 -5.25 -21.08
N SER A 376 20.62 -4.76 -22.28
CA SER A 376 21.17 -5.57 -23.37
C SER A 376 22.69 -5.61 -23.26
N PHE A 377 23.26 -6.81 -23.22
CA PHE A 377 24.71 -7.02 -23.23
C PHE A 377 25.07 -8.34 -23.92
N GLU A 378 26.28 -8.42 -24.47
CA GLU A 378 26.76 -9.60 -25.18
C GLU A 378 26.82 -10.83 -24.26
N GLY A 379 26.29 -11.97 -24.72
CA GLY A 379 26.31 -13.22 -23.96
C GLY A 379 25.24 -13.34 -22.86
N LYS A 380 24.27 -12.42 -22.78
CA LYS A 380 23.18 -12.45 -21.79
C LYS A 380 22.46 -13.80 -21.69
N ASP A 381 22.06 -14.38 -22.82
CA ASP A 381 21.37 -15.68 -22.84
C ASP A 381 22.24 -16.81 -22.28
N SER A 382 23.54 -16.80 -22.58
CA SER A 382 24.50 -17.76 -22.04
C SER A 382 24.65 -17.59 -20.52
N TRP A 383 24.76 -16.35 -20.05
CA TRP A 383 24.84 -16.04 -18.62
C TRP A 383 23.57 -16.46 -17.87
N LEU A 384 22.39 -16.19 -18.42
CA LEU A 384 21.10 -16.63 -17.85
C LEU A 384 21.00 -18.15 -17.81
N ASN A 385 21.40 -18.84 -18.89
CA ASN A 385 21.41 -20.31 -18.90
C ASN A 385 22.34 -20.91 -17.83
N LYS A 386 23.51 -20.29 -17.61
CA LYS A 386 24.45 -20.68 -16.55
C LYS A 386 23.89 -20.41 -15.14
N ASN A 387 23.12 -19.33 -14.98
CA ASN A 387 22.62 -18.85 -13.69
C ASN A 387 21.10 -19.11 -13.47
N LYS A 388 20.47 -19.95 -14.28
CA LYS A 388 19.02 -20.21 -14.29
C LYS A 388 18.40 -20.69 -12.97
N LYS A 389 19.23 -21.14 -12.02
CA LYS A 389 18.80 -21.52 -10.67
C LYS A 389 18.52 -20.31 -9.78
N SER A 390 19.08 -19.15 -10.11
CA SER A 390 19.03 -17.94 -9.30
C SER A 390 18.37 -16.77 -10.03
N TYR A 391 18.51 -16.68 -11.35
CA TYR A 391 17.99 -15.58 -12.15
C TYR A 391 17.24 -16.06 -13.39
N SER A 392 16.26 -15.27 -13.81
CA SER A 392 15.41 -15.49 -14.97
C SER A 392 15.03 -14.16 -15.64
N GLU A 393 14.51 -14.21 -16.87
CA GLU A 393 14.01 -13.02 -17.56
C GLU A 393 12.85 -12.32 -16.84
N LYS A 394 12.15 -13.02 -15.93
CA LYS A 394 11.06 -12.45 -15.11
C LYS A 394 11.56 -11.56 -13.97
N ASP A 395 12.86 -11.61 -13.69
CA ASP A 395 13.49 -10.91 -12.56
C ASP A 395 13.93 -9.49 -12.87
N LYS A 396 13.91 -9.09 -14.16
CA LYS A 396 14.42 -7.79 -14.56
C LYS A 396 13.48 -6.65 -14.18
N ILE A 397 14.08 -5.51 -13.86
CA ILE A 397 13.39 -4.23 -13.68
C ILE A 397 14.16 -3.13 -14.40
N GLU A 398 13.47 -2.30 -15.17
CA GLU A 398 14.09 -1.14 -15.82
C GLU A 398 14.37 -0.05 -14.80
N PHE A 399 15.57 0.54 -14.83
CA PHE A 399 15.96 1.58 -13.88
C PHE A 399 15.01 2.79 -13.85
N LYS A 400 14.36 3.13 -14.97
CA LYS A 400 13.39 4.24 -15.07
C LYS A 400 12.12 4.01 -14.23
N LYS A 401 11.82 2.76 -13.88
CA LYS A 401 10.70 2.37 -13.02
C LYS A 401 11.02 2.48 -11.53
N VAL A 402 12.25 2.87 -11.18
CA VAL A 402 12.75 2.90 -9.81
C VAL A 402 13.09 4.34 -9.41
N SER A 403 12.59 4.76 -8.26
CA SER A 403 12.95 6.04 -7.64
C SER A 403 13.36 5.80 -6.19
N VAL A 404 14.44 6.44 -5.75
CA VAL A 404 14.99 6.26 -4.40
C VAL A 404 15.16 7.61 -3.74
N TYR A 405 14.66 7.74 -2.52
CA TYR A 405 14.78 8.95 -1.72
C TYR A 405 15.48 8.62 -0.40
N GLN A 406 16.39 9.49 0.02
CA GLN A 406 17.02 9.43 1.33
C GLN A 406 16.37 10.44 2.27
N ALA A 407 15.86 9.97 3.40
CA ALA A 407 15.47 10.82 4.52
C ALA A 407 16.71 11.24 5.30
N LYS A 408 17.01 12.54 5.29
CA LYS A 408 18.16 13.13 5.98
C LYS A 408 17.85 14.57 6.39
N ASP A 409 18.22 14.95 7.62
CA ASP A 409 18.15 16.33 8.12
C ASP A 409 16.79 17.02 7.87
N GLY A 410 15.70 16.27 8.10
CA GLY A 410 14.32 16.75 7.92
C GLY A 410 13.87 16.96 6.49
N LYS A 411 14.62 16.44 5.51
CA LYS A 411 14.32 16.53 4.08
C LYS A 411 14.37 15.17 3.40
N LEU A 412 13.87 15.14 2.16
CA LEU A 412 14.10 14.04 1.23
C LEU A 412 15.05 14.47 0.12
N GLU A 413 16.12 13.71 -0.04
CA GLU A 413 17.06 13.86 -1.15
C GLU A 413 16.79 12.74 -2.17
N ASN A 414 16.57 13.10 -3.44
CA ASN A 414 16.42 12.11 -4.50
C ASN A 414 17.80 11.56 -4.89
N LEU A 415 17.96 10.24 -4.84
CA LEU A 415 19.21 9.56 -5.16
C LEU A 415 19.27 9.18 -6.63
N VAL A 416 20.50 9.03 -7.14
CA VAL A 416 20.74 8.70 -8.54
C VAL A 416 20.44 7.23 -8.80
N VAL A 417 19.59 6.99 -9.80
CA VAL A 417 19.30 5.64 -10.31
C VAL A 417 19.64 5.61 -11.79
N THR A 418 20.58 4.74 -12.17
CA THR A 418 21.02 4.57 -13.55
C THR A 418 20.77 3.15 -14.02
N ASN A 419 21.04 2.89 -15.30
CA ASN A 419 21.02 1.53 -15.83
C ASN A 419 22.09 0.61 -15.22
N LYS A 420 23.03 1.14 -14.40
CA LYS A 420 24.00 0.36 -13.64
C LYS A 420 23.55 0.03 -12.22
N GLY A 421 22.45 0.63 -11.74
CA GLY A 421 21.92 0.43 -10.40
C GLY A 421 21.57 1.74 -9.68
N ILE A 422 21.23 1.59 -8.41
CA ILE A 422 20.93 2.62 -7.41
C ILE A 422 22.24 2.95 -6.69
N GLU A 423 22.57 4.24 -6.60
CA GLU A 423 23.73 4.76 -5.86
C GLU A 423 23.27 5.22 -4.47
N ILE A 424 23.85 4.64 -3.41
CA ILE A 424 23.53 4.99 -2.01
C ILE A 424 24.82 5.27 -1.23
N PRO A 425 25.36 6.50 -1.33
CA PRO A 425 26.69 6.82 -0.83
C PRO A 425 26.91 6.51 0.65
N PHE A 426 25.91 6.75 1.50
CA PHE A 426 26.06 6.56 2.94
C PHE A 426 26.17 5.08 3.37
N PHE A 427 25.60 4.13 2.62
CA PHE A 427 25.83 2.71 2.87
C PHE A 427 27.25 2.31 2.47
N ASP A 428 27.72 2.80 1.32
CA ASP A 428 29.06 2.51 0.82
C ASP A 428 30.13 3.08 1.76
N GLU A 429 29.94 4.31 2.28
CA GLU A 429 30.83 4.95 3.25
C GLU A 429 30.95 4.13 4.54
N GLU A 430 29.84 3.70 5.14
CA GLU A 430 29.85 2.87 6.36
C GLU A 430 30.53 1.52 6.14
N ILE A 431 30.26 0.87 5.01
CA ILE A 431 30.87 -0.42 4.67
C ILE A 431 32.38 -0.26 4.46
N ASN A 432 32.81 0.78 3.75
CA ASN A 432 34.22 1.05 3.51
C ASN A 432 34.95 1.38 4.82
N HIS A 433 34.33 2.16 5.70
CA HIS A 433 34.88 2.47 7.01
C HIS A 433 35.04 1.21 7.88
N LEU A 434 34.03 0.32 7.89
CA LEU A 434 34.11 -0.97 8.58
C LEU A 434 35.27 -1.83 8.06
N PHE A 435 35.43 -1.94 6.74
CA PHE A 435 36.53 -2.72 6.15
C PHE A 435 37.90 -2.08 6.39
N SER A 436 38.00 -0.74 6.36
CA SER A 436 39.22 -0.03 6.69
C SER A 436 39.67 -0.36 8.11
N ILE A 437 38.75 -0.28 9.09
CA ILE A 437 39.06 -0.63 10.49
C ILE A 437 39.49 -2.09 10.60
N ALA A 438 38.79 -3.00 9.92
CA ALA A 438 39.14 -4.41 9.96
C ALA A 438 40.55 -4.67 9.39
N SER A 439 40.90 -4.05 8.27
CA SER A 439 42.25 -4.13 7.69
C SER A 439 43.32 -3.51 8.59
N ASP A 440 43.03 -2.37 9.22
CA ASP A 440 43.95 -1.74 10.17
C ASP A 440 44.21 -2.63 11.39
N LEU A 441 43.16 -3.24 11.94
CA LEU A 441 43.27 -4.18 13.07
C LEU A 441 44.00 -5.47 12.69
N ASP A 442 43.71 -6.04 11.52
CA ASP A 442 44.38 -7.25 11.01
C ASP A 442 45.88 -7.01 10.82
N TYR A 443 46.27 -5.82 10.33
CA TYR A 443 47.69 -5.44 10.22
C TYR A 443 48.40 -5.33 11.59
N LEU A 444 47.67 -5.04 12.66
CA LEU A 444 48.21 -4.91 14.02
C LEU A 444 48.28 -6.25 14.77
N ILE A 445 47.73 -7.33 14.22
CA ILE A 445 47.74 -8.66 14.82
C ILE A 445 48.88 -9.47 14.16
N ASP A 446 49.91 -9.79 14.94
CA ASP A 446 51.06 -10.62 14.54
C ASP A 446 50.68 -12.05 14.12
#